data_AF-A0A9D9VVY4-F1
#
_entry.id   AF-A0A9D9VVY4-F1
#
_cell.length_a   1.000
_cell.length_b   1.000
_cell.length_c   1.000
_cell.angle_alpha   90.00
_cell.angle_beta   90.00
_cell.angle_gamma   90.00
#
_symmetry.space_group_name_H-M   'P 1'
#
loop_
_entity.id
_entity.type
_entity.pdbx_description
1 polymer ?
#
loop_
_entity_poly.entity_id
_entity_poly.type
_entity_poly.pdbx_seq_one_letter_code
_entity_poly.pdbx_strand_id
1 'polypeptide(L)'
;MSNSLQLALAATGGVILLGLMAHNAWSAHKSRPRKADPVAPQPASSQLPESNTPDTNAPANAAESDASDTSATPAACALSGIAAQGLACSSVNHTKPLDPLIDAIAPIKLDAQAQVSGDAAIAALPASRRVGDKPFAIEGRNAHTGAWEAPQAGQIYYAFQAGVQLANRAGALNEIGFSEFTLKAQAFADDVNGTPHFPDMIEEVARARELDQFATTNDARLNYVLRARGAAWSTGYLQQVAARHGFIAGSLPGRLVLPSSHAGMPPLLSLEFDTQAALAENLEQSAICEVLLCLDVPQISAQEQPFDRMCTVAQNLSKEMDGTIIDGNGYRIDPVAMQSIGKDVQDLYLLLEHRDFTAGSTLARRLFS
;
A
#
# COMPACT_ATOMS: atom_id res chain seq x y z
N MET A 1 72.46 -18.72 -5.81
CA MET A 1 71.50 -18.86 -6.93
C MET A 1 70.03 -18.69 -6.47
N SER A 2 69.77 -17.98 -5.37
CA SER A 2 68.43 -17.83 -4.75
C SER A 2 67.61 -16.63 -5.24
N ASN A 3 68.23 -15.64 -5.91
CA ASN A 3 67.54 -14.41 -6.34
C ASN A 3 66.62 -14.60 -7.56
N SER A 4 66.95 -15.49 -8.49
CA SER A 4 66.18 -15.66 -9.74
C SER A 4 64.80 -16.29 -9.48
N LEU A 5 64.73 -17.27 -8.57
CA LEU A 5 63.47 -17.93 -8.21
C LEU A 5 62.54 -16.99 -7.43
N GLN A 6 63.09 -16.16 -6.55
CA GLN A 6 62.33 -15.17 -5.78
C GLN A 6 61.77 -14.06 -6.68
N LEU A 7 62.55 -13.59 -7.66
CA LEU A 7 62.09 -12.62 -8.67
C LEU A 7 60.99 -13.20 -9.56
N ALA A 8 61.14 -14.44 -10.02
CA ALA A 8 60.13 -15.10 -10.84
C ALA A 8 58.82 -15.32 -10.06
N LEU A 9 58.90 -15.70 -8.78
CA LEU A 9 57.74 -15.90 -7.92
C LEU A 9 57.03 -14.57 -7.61
N ALA A 10 57.79 -13.51 -7.34
CA ALA A 10 57.24 -12.16 -7.12
C ALA A 10 56.55 -11.61 -8.38
N ALA A 11 57.16 -11.78 -9.55
CA ALA A 11 56.55 -11.37 -10.83
C ALA A 11 55.25 -12.14 -11.11
N THR A 12 55.25 -13.46 -10.87
CA THR A 12 54.05 -14.30 -11.06
C THR A 12 52.94 -13.90 -10.08
N GLY A 13 53.28 -13.66 -8.81
CA GLY A 13 52.33 -13.16 -7.80
C GLY A 13 51.73 -11.80 -8.16
N GLY A 14 52.55 -10.88 -8.72
CA GLY A 14 52.08 -9.58 -9.19
C GLY A 14 51.07 -9.66 -10.34
N VAL A 15 51.30 -10.56 -11.30
CA VAL A 15 50.37 -10.79 -12.43
C VAL A 15 49.03 -11.36 -11.94
N ILE A 16 49.06 -12.30 -10.98
CA ILE A 16 47.84 -12.89 -10.40
C ILE A 16 47.04 -11.83 -9.63
N LEU A 17 47.70 -10.99 -8.81
CA LEU A 17 47.06 -9.90 -8.09
C LEU A 17 46.43 -8.87 -9.04
N LEU A 18 47.13 -8.48 -10.11
CA LEU A 18 46.57 -7.59 -11.13
C LEU A 18 45.35 -8.21 -11.84
N GLY A 19 45.42 -9.51 -12.16
CA GLY A 19 44.29 -10.24 -12.73
C GLY A 19 43.08 -10.27 -11.79
N LEU A 20 43.30 -10.51 -10.50
CA LEU A 20 42.26 -10.47 -9.46
C LEU A 20 41.69 -9.07 -9.25
N MET A 21 42.52 -8.02 -9.21
CA MET A 21 42.05 -6.63 -9.11
C MET A 21 41.24 -6.21 -10.33
N ALA A 22 41.66 -6.58 -11.55
CA ALA A 22 40.91 -6.31 -12.77
C ALA A 22 39.57 -7.08 -12.79
N HIS A 23 39.57 -8.35 -12.38
CA HIS A 23 38.36 -9.14 -12.29
C HIS A 23 37.41 -8.62 -11.22
N ASN A 24 37.93 -8.22 -10.06
CA ASN A 24 37.15 -7.66 -8.96
C ASN A 24 36.60 -6.27 -9.32
N ALA A 25 37.40 -5.41 -9.97
CA ALA A 25 36.93 -4.12 -10.48
C ALA A 25 35.85 -4.28 -11.56
N TRP A 26 36.00 -5.27 -12.46
CA TRP A 26 35.00 -5.59 -13.47
C TRP A 26 33.71 -6.15 -12.85
N SER A 27 33.84 -7.04 -11.86
CA SER A 27 32.72 -7.58 -11.09
C SER A 27 32.00 -6.48 -10.30
N ALA A 28 32.76 -5.61 -9.62
CA ALA A 28 32.24 -4.46 -8.89
C ALA A 28 31.54 -3.46 -9.82
N HIS A 29 32.08 -3.23 -11.03
CA HIS A 29 31.44 -2.37 -12.02
C HIS A 29 30.13 -2.97 -12.54
N LYS A 30 30.08 -4.29 -12.74
CA LYS A 30 28.87 -5.01 -13.18
C LYS A 30 27.80 -5.10 -12.09
N SER A 31 28.18 -4.99 -10.82
CA SER A 31 27.30 -5.13 -9.65
C SER A 31 26.83 -3.79 -9.08
N ARG A 32 27.32 -2.66 -9.61
CA ARG A 32 26.91 -1.33 -9.14
C ARG A 32 25.43 -1.09 -9.45
N PRO A 33 24.64 -0.65 -8.46
CA PRO A 33 23.23 -0.39 -8.70
C PRO A 33 23.05 0.69 -9.78
N ARG A 34 22.11 0.48 -10.69
CA ARG A 34 21.75 1.49 -11.70
C ARG A 34 21.23 2.74 -11.00
N LYS A 35 21.77 3.89 -11.37
CA LYS A 35 21.47 5.19 -10.74
C LYS A 35 20.50 6.00 -11.57
N ALA A 36 19.82 6.93 -10.89
CA ALA A 36 18.96 7.92 -11.53
C ALA A 36 19.77 8.80 -12.49
N ASP A 37 19.17 9.15 -13.63
CA ASP A 37 19.75 10.15 -14.51
C ASP A 37 19.68 11.51 -13.80
N PRO A 38 20.79 12.28 -13.73
CA PRO A 38 20.77 13.61 -13.17
C PRO A 38 19.81 14.49 -14.00
N VAL A 39 18.82 15.09 -13.32
CA VAL A 39 17.94 16.08 -13.95
C VAL A 39 18.83 17.24 -14.39
N ALA A 40 19.05 17.37 -15.71
CA ALA A 40 19.78 18.51 -16.26
C ALA A 40 19.05 19.79 -15.85
N PRO A 41 19.73 20.78 -15.24
CA PRO A 41 19.13 22.10 -15.04
C PRO A 41 18.74 22.64 -16.41
N GLN A 42 17.46 23.02 -16.57
CA GLN A 42 17.05 23.83 -17.71
C GLN A 42 17.94 25.08 -17.73
N PRO A 43 18.59 25.42 -18.86
CA PRO A 43 19.40 26.62 -18.92
C PRO A 43 18.48 27.82 -18.79
N ALA A 44 18.50 28.45 -17.61
CA ALA A 44 18.05 29.82 -17.45
C ALA A 44 18.82 30.66 -18.47
N SER A 45 18.06 31.28 -19.38
CA SER A 45 18.55 32.20 -20.38
C SER A 45 19.49 33.23 -19.76
N SER A 46 20.68 33.30 -20.33
CA SER A 46 21.81 34.12 -19.93
C SER A 46 21.48 35.61 -20.04
N GLN A 47 21.66 36.35 -18.94
CA GLN A 47 22.08 37.74 -18.96
C GLN A 47 23.35 37.87 -18.12
N LEU A 48 24.40 38.43 -18.72
CA LEU A 48 25.70 38.81 -18.15
C LEU A 48 25.98 40.24 -18.63
N PRO A 49 26.93 40.99 -18.06
CA PRO A 49 27.40 41.02 -16.67
C PRO A 49 27.60 42.48 -16.16
N GLU A 50 27.71 42.69 -14.86
CA GLU A 50 28.51 43.82 -14.35
C GLU A 50 29.46 43.38 -13.23
N SER A 51 30.64 43.96 -13.33
CA SER A 51 31.91 43.72 -12.66
C SER A 51 31.90 43.97 -11.15
N ASN A 52 32.70 43.19 -10.41
CA ASN A 52 33.83 43.70 -9.62
C ASN A 52 34.55 42.55 -8.89
N THR A 53 35.85 42.40 -9.16
CA THR A 53 36.87 41.76 -8.29
C THR A 53 37.44 42.83 -7.33
N PRO A 54 38.35 42.55 -6.37
CA PRO A 54 39.13 41.33 -6.11
C PRO A 54 39.19 40.91 -4.62
N ASP A 55 39.62 39.69 -4.28
CA ASP A 55 40.91 39.32 -3.64
C ASP A 55 40.55 38.21 -2.62
N THR A 56 41.29 37.18 -2.22
CA THR A 56 42.71 36.78 -2.33
C THR A 56 42.82 35.38 -1.66
N ASN A 57 43.83 34.58 -2.06
CA ASN A 57 44.46 33.43 -1.38
C ASN A 57 43.80 32.02 -1.32
N ALA A 58 44.44 31.11 -2.06
CA ALA A 58 44.72 29.71 -1.72
C ALA A 58 45.77 29.63 -0.56
N PRO A 59 46.13 28.48 0.07
CA PRO A 59 46.20 27.14 -0.54
C PRO A 59 45.83 25.91 0.32
N ALA A 60 45.70 24.80 -0.42
CA ALA A 60 46.05 23.40 -0.14
C ALA A 60 46.22 22.89 1.31
N ASN A 61 45.61 21.73 1.60
CA ASN A 61 46.38 20.62 2.17
C ASN A 61 45.77 19.24 1.86
N ALA A 62 46.69 18.30 1.62
CA ALA A 62 46.48 16.89 1.35
C ALA A 62 46.65 16.05 2.65
N ALA A 63 46.01 14.89 2.68
CA ALA A 63 46.36 13.64 3.40
C ALA A 63 45.18 12.67 3.21
N GLU A 64 45.24 11.56 2.47
CA GLU A 64 45.96 10.29 2.66
C GLU A 64 45.58 9.48 3.91
N SER A 65 45.45 8.16 3.67
CA SER A 65 45.34 7.01 4.59
C SER A 65 43.98 6.77 5.27
N ASP A 66 43.48 5.54 5.46
CA ASP A 66 44.01 4.20 5.19
C ASP A 66 42.83 3.19 5.25
N ALA A 67 43.13 1.98 4.80
CA ALA A 67 42.30 0.80 4.67
C ALA A 67 41.51 0.36 5.92
N SER A 68 40.38 -0.32 5.68
CA SER A 68 40.18 -1.67 6.23
C SER A 68 39.08 -2.41 5.49
N ASP A 69 39.49 -3.52 4.86
CA ASP A 69 38.65 -4.63 4.42
C ASP A 69 37.76 -5.14 5.56
N THR A 70 36.50 -5.43 5.26
CA THR A 70 35.88 -6.65 5.78
C THR A 70 34.90 -7.20 4.75
N SER A 71 35.19 -8.43 4.36
CA SER A 71 34.43 -9.30 3.45
C SER A 71 32.99 -9.53 3.89
N ALA A 72 32.04 -9.39 2.97
CA ALA A 72 30.72 -10.00 3.07
C ALA A 72 30.25 -10.52 1.70
N THR A 73 30.15 -11.84 1.63
CA THR A 73 29.62 -12.70 0.56
C THR A 73 28.18 -12.30 0.17
N PRO A 74 27.74 -12.40 -1.09
CA PRO A 74 26.36 -12.10 -1.46
C PRO A 74 25.42 -13.17 -0.89
N ALA A 75 24.71 -12.82 0.18
CA ALA A 75 23.60 -13.62 0.70
C ALA A 75 22.40 -13.51 -0.26
N ALA A 76 21.78 -14.65 -0.55
CA ALA A 76 20.58 -14.76 -1.36
C ALA A 76 19.45 -13.87 -0.81
N CYS A 77 19.07 -12.84 -1.56
CA CYS A 77 17.85 -12.08 -1.33
C CYS A 77 16.65 -12.92 -1.75
N ALA A 78 16.05 -13.65 -0.81
CA ALA A 78 14.71 -14.19 -0.95
C ALA A 78 13.76 -13.26 -0.17
N LEU A 79 13.01 -12.41 -0.88
CA LEU A 79 11.89 -11.66 -0.35
C LEU A 79 10.65 -12.58 -0.22
N SER A 80 10.80 -13.69 0.51
CA SER A 80 9.68 -14.48 0.99
C SER A 80 9.31 -13.98 2.39
N GLY A 81 8.50 -12.92 2.47
CA GLY A 81 8.04 -12.44 3.78
C GLY A 81 7.21 -11.14 3.85
N ILE A 82 7.08 -10.34 2.78
CA ILE A 82 6.40 -9.02 2.87
C ILE A 82 4.89 -9.13 2.57
N ALA A 83 4.22 -10.14 3.11
CA ALA A 83 2.77 -10.31 2.98
C ALA A 83 2.07 -10.18 4.34
N ALA A 84 2.37 -9.13 5.10
CA ALA A 84 1.52 -8.66 6.17
C ALA A 84 2.11 -7.35 6.70
N GLN A 85 1.44 -6.21 6.51
CA GLN A 85 1.25 -5.15 7.51
C GLN A 85 0.88 -3.82 6.84
N GLY A 86 -0.23 -3.24 7.30
CA GLY A 86 -0.35 -1.78 7.41
C GLY A 86 -1.24 -1.06 6.40
N LEU A 87 -2.53 -1.43 6.30
CA LEU A 87 -3.56 -0.51 5.82
C LEU A 87 -4.06 0.34 6.99
N ALA A 88 -3.55 1.56 7.12
CA ALA A 88 -4.19 2.62 7.90
C ALA A 88 -3.83 3.98 7.28
N CYS A 89 -4.58 4.39 6.26
CA CYS A 89 -4.66 5.80 5.91
C CYS A 89 -5.73 6.44 6.80
N SER A 90 -5.32 7.41 7.62
CA SER A 90 -6.22 8.35 8.28
C SER A 90 -6.89 9.21 7.20
N SER A 91 -7.99 8.73 6.65
CA SER A 91 -8.94 9.57 5.93
C SER A 91 -9.79 10.30 6.96
N VAL A 92 -10.08 11.57 6.69
CA VAL A 92 -11.14 12.31 7.39
C VAL A 92 -12.38 11.42 7.36
N ASN A 93 -12.83 10.98 8.55
CA ASN A 93 -13.88 9.98 8.73
C ASN A 93 -15.23 10.51 8.21
N HIS A 94 -15.44 10.45 6.90
CA HIS A 94 -16.79 10.29 6.38
C HIS A 94 -17.21 8.87 6.74
N THR A 95 -17.98 8.73 7.82
CA THR A 95 -18.59 7.45 8.18
C THR A 95 -19.39 6.99 6.97
N LYS A 96 -18.93 5.93 6.30
CA LYS A 96 -19.64 5.34 5.17
C LYS A 96 -21.00 4.87 5.66
N PRO A 97 -22.07 5.03 4.86
CA PRO A 97 -23.41 4.70 5.32
C PRO A 97 -23.51 3.23 5.71
N LEU A 98 -24.35 2.95 6.71
CA LEU A 98 -24.71 1.60 7.12
C LEU A 98 -25.49 0.90 6.00
N ASP A 99 -25.22 -0.38 5.83
CA ASP A 99 -25.88 -1.20 4.81
C ASP A 99 -26.21 -2.58 5.38
N PRO A 100 -27.48 -3.01 5.34
CA PRO A 100 -27.91 -4.28 5.92
C PRO A 100 -27.22 -5.49 5.28
N LEU A 101 -26.64 -5.38 4.07
CA LEU A 101 -25.90 -6.47 3.44
C LEU A 101 -24.62 -6.84 4.22
N ILE A 102 -23.96 -5.86 4.85
CA ILE A 102 -22.69 -6.07 5.55
C ILE A 102 -22.69 -5.63 7.00
N ASP A 103 -23.77 -5.01 7.49
CA ASP A 103 -23.88 -4.50 8.86
C ASP A 103 -25.02 -5.20 9.61
N ALA A 104 -24.78 -5.58 10.87
CA ALA A 104 -25.87 -5.81 11.81
C ALA A 104 -26.37 -4.45 12.29
N ILE A 105 -27.65 -4.15 12.05
CA ILE A 105 -28.25 -2.84 12.34
C ILE A 105 -29.29 -2.99 13.45
N ALA A 106 -29.13 -2.22 14.52
CA ALA A 106 -30.10 -2.08 15.60
C ALA A 106 -30.81 -0.73 15.46
N PRO A 107 -32.07 -0.69 15.01
CA PRO A 107 -32.85 0.54 15.03
C PRO A 107 -33.13 0.97 16.48
N ILE A 108 -33.04 2.28 16.71
CA ILE A 108 -33.27 2.92 18.01
C ILE A 108 -34.47 3.84 17.88
N LYS A 109 -35.55 3.45 18.54
CA LYS A 109 -36.80 4.23 18.57
C LYS A 109 -36.72 5.23 19.71
N LEU A 110 -36.91 6.50 19.40
CA LEU A 110 -37.10 7.53 20.42
C LEU A 110 -38.50 7.44 21.02
N ASP A 111 -38.67 8.00 22.21
CA ASP A 111 -39.98 8.17 22.83
C ASP A 111 -40.95 8.96 21.92
N ALA A 112 -42.25 8.75 22.10
CA ALA A 112 -43.27 9.32 21.22
C ALA A 112 -43.13 10.85 21.14
N GLN A 113 -42.96 11.38 19.91
CA GLN A 113 -42.75 12.80 19.59
C GLN A 113 -41.42 13.40 20.06
N ALA A 114 -40.48 12.60 20.59
CA ALA A 114 -39.16 13.07 20.95
C ALA A 114 -38.32 13.37 19.70
N GLN A 115 -37.59 14.48 19.77
CA GLN A 115 -36.61 14.89 18.79
C GLN A 115 -35.29 15.19 19.50
N VAL A 116 -34.19 14.75 18.91
CA VAL A 116 -32.85 14.90 19.49
C VAL A 116 -32.05 15.84 18.59
N SER A 117 -31.48 16.88 19.19
CA SER A 117 -30.58 17.76 18.47
C SER A 117 -29.30 17.01 18.09
N GLY A 118 -28.71 17.36 16.96
CA GLY A 118 -27.47 16.77 16.51
C GLY A 118 -26.32 16.98 17.51
N ASP A 119 -26.28 18.12 18.20
CA ASP A 119 -25.31 18.39 19.26
C ASP A 119 -25.45 17.41 20.44
N ALA A 120 -26.69 17.11 20.87
CA ALA A 120 -26.94 16.12 21.92
C ALA A 120 -26.58 14.70 21.45
N ALA A 121 -26.95 14.35 20.22
CA ALA A 121 -26.58 13.07 19.63
C ALA A 121 -25.06 12.92 19.53
N ILE A 122 -24.32 13.95 19.09
CA ILE A 122 -22.86 13.95 19.02
C ILE A 122 -22.24 13.76 20.40
N ALA A 123 -22.77 14.43 21.43
CA ALA A 123 -22.29 14.29 22.80
C ALA A 123 -22.48 12.87 23.36
N ALA A 124 -23.52 12.17 22.93
CA ALA A 124 -23.81 10.78 23.30
C ALA A 124 -22.99 9.74 22.52
N LEU A 125 -22.28 10.12 21.45
CA LEU A 125 -21.53 9.16 20.64
C LEU A 125 -20.42 8.51 21.47
N PRO A 126 -20.21 7.17 21.33
CA PRO A 126 -19.18 6.50 22.08
C PRO A 126 -17.79 7.00 21.67
N ALA A 127 -16.85 6.98 22.63
CA ALA A 127 -15.48 7.43 22.42
C ALA A 127 -14.73 6.67 21.31
N SER A 128 -15.13 5.42 21.04
CA SER A 128 -14.56 4.58 19.97
C SER A 128 -15.61 4.23 18.91
N ARG A 129 -15.22 4.35 17.63
CA ARG A 129 -16.00 3.96 16.44
C ARG A 129 -15.71 2.53 15.98
N ARG A 130 -15.33 1.66 16.92
CA ARG A 130 -14.98 0.27 16.67
C ARG A 130 -15.66 -0.64 17.67
N VAL A 131 -15.91 -1.87 17.27
CA VAL A 131 -16.27 -3.02 18.11
C VAL A 131 -15.22 -4.08 17.80
N GLY A 132 -14.29 -4.30 18.72
CA GLY A 132 -13.02 -4.96 18.40
C GLY A 132 -12.32 -4.32 17.18
N ASP A 133 -12.19 -5.10 16.11
CA ASP A 133 -11.61 -4.68 14.83
C ASP A 133 -12.66 -4.22 13.78
N LYS A 134 -13.96 -4.31 14.10
CA LYS A 134 -15.07 -3.96 13.19
C LYS A 134 -15.45 -2.49 13.30
N PRO A 135 -15.66 -1.78 12.18
CA PRO A 135 -16.27 -0.45 12.19
C PRO A 135 -17.65 -0.46 12.87
N PHE A 136 -17.88 0.54 13.72
CA PHE A 136 -19.15 0.80 14.38
C PHE A 136 -19.59 2.24 14.10
N ALA A 137 -20.84 2.40 13.69
CA ALA A 137 -21.42 3.70 13.34
C ALA A 137 -22.80 3.88 13.97
N ILE A 138 -23.16 5.13 14.18
CA ILE A 138 -24.51 5.56 14.55
C ILE A 138 -24.95 6.59 13.53
N GLU A 139 -26.15 6.38 12.99
CA GLU A 139 -26.79 7.31 12.06
C GLU A 139 -28.09 7.82 12.69
N GLY A 140 -28.37 9.10 12.47
CA GLY A 140 -29.64 9.73 12.79
C GLY A 140 -30.46 9.95 11.54
N ARG A 141 -31.78 9.75 11.64
CA ARG A 141 -32.72 10.07 10.56
C ARG A 141 -33.15 11.53 10.68
N ASN A 142 -32.65 12.35 9.77
CA ASN A 142 -32.80 13.80 9.83
C ASN A 142 -34.27 14.19 9.67
N ALA A 143 -34.79 15.06 10.54
CA ALA A 143 -36.18 15.47 10.57
C ALA A 143 -36.62 16.32 9.37
N HIS A 144 -35.68 17.01 8.72
CA HIS A 144 -35.95 17.84 7.55
C HIS A 144 -35.82 17.05 6.24
N THR A 145 -34.72 16.30 6.08
CA THR A 145 -34.44 15.59 4.82
C THR A 145 -34.99 14.18 4.78
N GLY A 146 -35.25 13.56 5.95
CA GLY A 146 -35.67 12.17 6.08
C GLY A 146 -34.56 11.14 5.80
N ALA A 147 -33.35 11.60 5.48
CA ALA A 147 -32.20 10.75 5.17
C ALA A 147 -31.49 10.27 6.45
N TRP A 148 -30.87 9.11 6.36
CA TRP A 148 -29.92 8.62 7.35
C TRP A 148 -28.57 9.29 7.12
N GLU A 149 -28.00 9.84 8.19
CA GLU A 149 -26.69 10.48 8.15
C GLU A 149 -25.98 10.36 9.50
N ALA A 150 -24.66 10.51 9.52
CA ALA A 150 -23.95 10.71 10.78
C ALA A 150 -24.49 11.96 11.48
N PRO A 151 -24.67 11.96 12.82
CA PRO A 151 -25.14 13.13 13.55
C PRO A 151 -24.29 14.38 13.28
N GLN A 152 -24.95 15.48 12.91
CA GLN A 152 -24.33 16.76 12.58
C GLN A 152 -24.87 17.88 13.48
N ALA A 153 -24.00 18.77 13.94
CA ALA A 153 -24.38 19.92 14.77
C ALA A 153 -25.44 20.80 14.05
N GLY A 154 -26.41 21.31 14.82
CA GLY A 154 -27.51 22.11 14.28
C GLY A 154 -28.59 21.34 13.50
N GLN A 155 -28.46 20.03 13.30
CA GLN A 155 -29.53 19.19 12.76
C GLN A 155 -30.46 18.65 13.86
N ILE A 156 -31.58 18.09 13.45
CA ILE A 156 -32.56 17.46 14.35
C ILE A 156 -32.89 16.07 13.82
N TYR A 157 -32.94 15.09 14.71
CA TYR A 157 -33.18 13.69 14.39
C TYR A 157 -34.42 13.16 15.14
N TYR A 158 -35.19 12.29 14.47
CA TYR A 158 -36.39 11.66 15.05
C TYR A 158 -36.30 10.14 15.19
N ALA A 159 -35.21 9.54 14.71
CA ALA A 159 -34.88 8.14 14.89
C ALA A 159 -33.36 7.96 14.77
N PHE A 160 -32.83 6.92 15.39
CA PHE A 160 -31.43 6.53 15.23
C PHE A 160 -31.32 5.07 14.80
N GLN A 161 -30.16 4.69 14.28
CA GLN A 161 -29.77 3.31 14.12
C GLN A 161 -28.28 3.17 14.44
N ALA A 162 -27.94 2.11 15.15
CA ALA A 162 -26.55 1.73 15.40
C ALA A 162 -26.22 0.51 14.54
N GLY A 163 -25.03 0.50 13.95
CA GLY A 163 -24.60 -0.61 13.11
C GLY A 163 -23.15 -1.01 13.36
N VAL A 164 -22.90 -2.31 13.29
CA VAL A 164 -21.56 -2.88 13.32
C VAL A 164 -21.34 -3.74 12.08
N GLN A 165 -20.17 -3.60 11.47
CA GLN A 165 -19.83 -4.39 10.30
C GLN A 165 -19.62 -5.86 10.67
N LEU A 166 -20.26 -6.74 9.89
CA LEU A 166 -20.24 -8.16 10.13
C LEU A 166 -18.91 -8.83 9.79
N ALA A 167 -18.27 -8.45 8.69
CA ALA A 167 -17.03 -9.10 8.26
C ALA A 167 -16.11 -8.09 7.58
N ASN A 168 -14.81 -8.31 7.73
CA ASN A 168 -13.75 -7.65 6.98
C ASN A 168 -12.57 -8.62 6.85
N ARG A 169 -11.42 -8.21 6.30
CA ARG A 169 -10.25 -9.11 6.16
C ARG A 169 -9.69 -9.65 7.47
N ALA A 170 -10.05 -9.06 8.61
CA ALA A 170 -9.65 -9.54 9.93
C ALA A 170 -10.58 -10.66 10.46
N GLY A 171 -11.67 -10.98 9.75
CA GLY A 171 -12.56 -12.11 10.03
C GLY A 171 -14.01 -11.70 10.21
N ALA A 172 -14.86 -12.67 10.55
CA ALA A 172 -16.25 -12.46 10.95
C ALA A 172 -16.39 -11.80 12.36
N LEU A 173 -17.49 -11.09 12.57
CA LEU A 173 -17.98 -10.66 13.87
C LEU A 173 -18.32 -11.91 14.70
N ASN A 174 -17.79 -11.96 15.92
CA ASN A 174 -18.04 -13.05 16.87
C ASN A 174 -19.03 -12.64 17.96
N GLU A 175 -19.40 -13.57 18.83
CA GLU A 175 -20.38 -13.36 19.90
C GLU A 175 -19.92 -12.28 20.91
N ILE A 176 -18.61 -12.17 21.14
CA ILE A 176 -18.01 -11.16 22.03
C ILE A 176 -18.17 -9.76 21.41
N GLY A 177 -17.83 -9.61 20.13
CA GLY A 177 -18.01 -8.38 19.37
C GLY A 177 -19.49 -7.99 19.32
N PHE A 178 -20.39 -8.93 19.06
CA PHE A 178 -21.83 -8.66 19.10
C PHE A 178 -22.28 -8.13 20.48
N SER A 179 -21.77 -8.71 21.57
CA SER A 179 -22.06 -8.24 22.93
C SER A 179 -21.50 -6.82 23.20
N GLU A 180 -20.32 -6.49 22.67
CA GLU A 180 -19.78 -5.13 22.76
C GLU A 180 -20.62 -4.13 21.93
N PHE A 181 -21.10 -4.55 20.76
CA PHE A 181 -22.02 -3.77 19.93
C PHE A 181 -23.31 -3.44 20.68
N THR A 182 -23.96 -4.42 21.31
CA THR A 182 -25.22 -4.18 22.04
C THR A 182 -25.01 -3.25 23.22
N LEU A 183 -23.92 -3.41 23.98
CA LEU A 183 -23.58 -2.51 25.09
C LEU A 183 -23.37 -1.05 24.62
N LYS A 184 -22.65 -0.85 23.52
CA LYS A 184 -22.41 0.50 22.96
C LYS A 184 -23.67 1.15 22.41
N ALA A 185 -24.46 0.39 21.68
CA ALA A 185 -25.71 0.86 21.12
C ALA A 185 -26.74 1.18 22.22
N GLN A 186 -26.80 0.36 23.28
CA GLN A 186 -27.64 0.62 24.45
C GLN A 186 -27.22 1.90 25.17
N ALA A 187 -25.93 2.09 25.45
CA ALA A 187 -25.43 3.29 26.11
C ALA A 187 -25.79 4.57 25.33
N PHE A 188 -25.59 4.56 24.01
CA PHE A 188 -26.03 5.69 23.17
C PHE A 188 -27.55 5.90 23.23
N ALA A 189 -28.33 4.82 23.17
CA ALA A 189 -29.78 4.90 23.22
C ALA A 189 -30.27 5.50 24.56
N ASP A 190 -29.69 5.09 25.69
CA ASP A 190 -30.02 5.62 27.01
C ASP A 190 -29.76 7.14 27.08
N ASP A 191 -28.63 7.61 26.56
CA ASP A 191 -28.26 9.03 26.55
C ASP A 191 -29.20 9.90 25.70
N VAL A 192 -29.83 9.32 24.66
CA VAL A 192 -30.79 10.03 23.79
C VAL A 192 -32.25 9.73 24.13
N ASN A 193 -32.52 9.03 25.24
CA ASN A 193 -33.86 8.56 25.63
C ASN A 193 -34.54 7.73 24.52
N GLY A 194 -33.80 6.78 23.96
CA GLY A 194 -34.25 5.84 22.96
C GLY A 194 -34.22 4.40 23.45
N THR A 195 -34.95 3.52 22.76
CA THR A 195 -34.94 2.08 22.99
C THR A 195 -34.38 1.38 21.75
N PRO A 196 -33.23 0.69 21.84
CA PRO A 196 -32.69 -0.10 20.74
C PRO A 196 -33.48 -1.39 20.57
N HIS A 197 -33.61 -1.84 19.34
CA HIS A 197 -34.09 -3.18 19.02
C HIS A 197 -32.98 -3.96 18.34
N PHE A 198 -32.45 -4.96 19.03
CA PHE A 198 -31.33 -5.74 18.55
C PHE A 198 -31.80 -6.92 17.68
N PRO A 199 -31.10 -7.21 16.57
CA PRO A 199 -31.28 -8.45 15.83
C PRO A 199 -30.84 -9.66 16.68
N ASP A 200 -31.22 -10.87 16.27
CA ASP A 200 -30.80 -12.09 16.96
C ASP A 200 -29.29 -12.31 16.81
N MET A 201 -28.61 -12.54 17.94
CA MET A 201 -27.16 -12.69 17.97
C MET A 201 -26.68 -13.92 17.19
N ILE A 202 -27.38 -15.05 17.31
CA ILE A 202 -26.95 -16.31 16.68
C ILE A 202 -27.07 -16.19 15.16
N GLU A 203 -28.17 -15.61 14.69
CA GLU A 203 -28.40 -15.35 13.27
C GLU A 203 -27.36 -14.38 12.68
N GLU A 204 -27.09 -13.26 13.35
CA GLU A 204 -26.12 -12.27 12.84
C GLU A 204 -24.68 -12.77 12.86
N VAL A 205 -24.28 -13.54 13.87
CA VAL A 205 -22.95 -14.17 13.90
C VAL A 205 -22.84 -15.27 12.84
N ALA A 206 -23.91 -16.02 12.54
CA ALA A 206 -23.92 -16.96 11.43
C ALA A 206 -23.78 -16.23 10.08
N ARG A 207 -24.54 -15.15 9.87
CA ARG A 207 -24.44 -14.30 8.68
C ARG A 207 -23.04 -13.70 8.51
N ALA A 208 -22.41 -13.30 9.61
CA ALA A 208 -21.04 -12.82 9.59
C ALA A 208 -20.05 -13.88 9.10
N ARG A 209 -20.20 -15.12 9.55
CA ARG A 209 -19.36 -16.26 9.10
C ARG A 209 -19.56 -16.58 7.63
N GLU A 210 -20.80 -16.54 7.13
CA GLU A 210 -21.09 -16.73 5.70
C GLU A 210 -20.45 -15.63 4.85
N LEU A 211 -20.57 -14.38 5.29
CA LEU A 211 -20.00 -13.23 4.60
C LEU A 211 -18.46 -13.25 4.60
N ASP A 212 -17.85 -13.65 5.71
CA ASP A 212 -16.40 -13.85 5.84
C ASP A 212 -15.88 -14.98 4.95
N GLN A 213 -16.61 -16.10 4.87
CA GLN A 213 -16.28 -17.19 3.96
C GLN A 213 -16.35 -16.74 2.50
N PHE A 214 -17.39 -15.98 2.15
CA PHE A 214 -17.52 -15.38 0.82
C PHE A 214 -16.35 -14.44 0.52
N ALA A 215 -16.03 -13.51 1.44
CA ALA A 215 -14.92 -12.58 1.27
C ALA A 215 -13.59 -13.33 1.09
N THR A 216 -13.28 -14.27 1.98
CA THR A 216 -12.04 -15.06 1.93
C THR A 216 -11.88 -15.84 0.62
N THR A 217 -12.97 -16.40 0.10
CA THR A 217 -12.93 -17.16 -1.17
C THR A 217 -12.70 -16.26 -2.39
N ASN A 218 -13.08 -14.98 -2.29
CA ASN A 218 -13.09 -14.03 -3.41
C ASN A 218 -12.10 -12.85 -3.20
N ASP A 219 -11.22 -12.94 -2.19
CA ASP A 219 -10.23 -11.90 -1.88
C ASP A 219 -8.99 -12.04 -2.77
N ALA A 220 -9.12 -11.63 -4.04
CA ALA A 220 -8.01 -11.68 -4.97
C ALA A 220 -7.07 -10.48 -4.82
N ARG A 221 -5.84 -10.75 -4.37
CA ARG A 221 -4.73 -9.80 -4.37
C ARG A 221 -3.65 -10.31 -5.30
N LEU A 222 -3.50 -9.65 -6.44
CA LEU A 222 -2.54 -10.04 -7.47
C LEU A 222 -1.22 -9.31 -7.26
N ASN A 223 -0.12 -10.04 -7.36
CA ASN A 223 1.21 -9.45 -7.28
C ASN A 223 2.12 -9.99 -8.38
N TYR A 224 2.87 -9.10 -9.01
CA TYR A 224 3.97 -9.44 -9.90
C TYR A 224 5.28 -9.03 -9.27
N VAL A 225 6.28 -9.91 -9.32
CA VAL A 225 7.63 -9.57 -8.92
C VAL A 225 8.41 -9.14 -10.16
N LEU A 226 8.92 -7.91 -10.14
CA LEU A 226 9.90 -7.43 -11.10
C LEU A 226 11.29 -7.68 -10.52
N ARG A 227 12.05 -8.60 -11.13
CA ARG A 227 13.41 -8.96 -10.73
C ARG A 227 14.45 -8.42 -11.71
N ALA A 228 15.50 -7.77 -11.22
CA ALA A 228 16.61 -7.29 -12.05
C ALA A 228 17.32 -8.46 -12.77
N ARG A 229 17.60 -8.34 -14.08
CA ARG A 229 18.36 -9.36 -14.84
C ARG A 229 19.87 -9.24 -14.68
N GLY A 230 20.35 -8.04 -14.39
CA GLY A 230 21.77 -7.71 -14.31
C GLY A 230 22.10 -7.02 -12.99
N ALA A 231 22.57 -5.78 -13.09
CA ALA A 231 22.81 -4.96 -11.92
C ALA A 231 21.51 -4.68 -11.15
N ALA A 232 21.61 -4.60 -9.82
CA ALA A 232 20.53 -4.11 -8.97
C ALA A 232 20.14 -2.67 -9.36
N TRP A 233 18.99 -2.22 -8.88
CA TRP A 233 18.49 -0.86 -9.06
C TRP A 233 18.77 -0.03 -7.81
N SER A 234 19.09 1.25 -7.96
CA SER A 234 19.08 2.15 -6.81
C SER A 234 17.66 2.61 -6.48
N THR A 235 17.41 3.01 -5.24
CA THR A 235 16.11 3.54 -4.84
C THR A 235 15.75 4.79 -5.64
N GLY A 236 16.73 5.68 -5.87
CA GLY A 236 16.51 6.88 -6.69
C GLY A 236 16.17 6.56 -8.15
N TYR A 237 16.83 5.56 -8.75
CA TYR A 237 16.53 5.11 -10.10
C TYR A 237 15.12 4.50 -10.20
N LEU A 238 14.75 3.64 -9.25
CA LEU A 238 13.41 3.06 -9.17
C LEU A 238 12.34 4.16 -9.07
N GLN A 239 12.52 5.11 -8.16
CA GLN A 239 11.59 6.22 -7.98
C GLN A 239 11.47 7.09 -9.24
N GLN A 240 12.59 7.41 -9.90
CA GLN A 240 12.59 8.19 -11.13
C GLN A 240 11.84 7.47 -12.26
N VAL A 241 12.11 6.19 -12.47
CA VAL A 241 11.42 5.39 -13.49
C VAL A 241 9.94 5.26 -13.15
N ALA A 242 9.59 4.89 -11.93
CA ALA A 242 8.20 4.75 -11.49
C ALA A 242 7.41 6.07 -11.62
N ALA A 243 8.03 7.21 -11.32
CA ALA A 243 7.40 8.52 -11.49
C ALA A 243 7.04 8.84 -12.95
N ARG A 244 7.84 8.39 -13.93
CA ARG A 244 7.50 8.50 -15.36
C ARG A 244 6.25 7.70 -15.73
N HIS A 245 5.93 6.65 -14.97
CA HIS A 245 4.71 5.84 -15.09
C HIS A 245 3.58 6.31 -14.17
N GLY A 246 3.70 7.48 -13.54
CA GLY A 246 2.65 8.10 -12.73
C GLY A 246 2.62 7.67 -11.26
N PHE A 247 3.60 6.89 -10.79
CA PHE A 247 3.70 6.56 -9.39
C PHE A 247 4.15 7.75 -8.54
N ILE A 248 3.58 7.89 -7.36
CA ILE A 248 3.97 8.86 -6.34
C ILE A 248 4.38 8.13 -5.06
N ALA A 249 5.07 8.83 -4.15
CA ALA A 249 5.42 8.27 -2.85
C ALA A 249 4.15 7.90 -2.05
N GLY A 250 4.11 6.69 -1.53
CA GLY A 250 3.07 6.24 -0.61
C GLY A 250 3.31 6.73 0.81
N SER A 251 2.38 6.41 1.72
CA SER A 251 2.48 6.79 3.13
C SER A 251 3.53 5.99 3.93
N LEU A 252 4.01 4.88 3.37
CA LEU A 252 5.01 4.00 4.01
C LEU A 252 6.33 4.05 3.23
N PRO A 253 7.48 4.04 3.92
CA PRO A 253 8.77 3.82 3.27
C PRO A 253 8.75 2.52 2.46
N GLY A 254 9.38 2.53 1.28
CA GLY A 254 9.42 1.37 0.39
C GLY A 254 8.16 1.15 -0.43
N ARG A 255 7.18 2.07 -0.35
CA ARG A 255 5.92 1.97 -1.09
C ARG A 255 5.71 3.17 -2.00
N LEU A 256 5.57 2.92 -3.29
CA LEU A 256 5.06 3.87 -4.28
C LEU A 256 3.64 3.47 -4.66
N VAL A 257 2.82 4.44 -5.06
CA VAL A 257 1.42 4.19 -5.43
C VAL A 257 1.08 4.86 -6.76
N LEU A 258 0.37 4.15 -7.61
CA LEU A 258 -0.30 4.73 -8.75
C LEU A 258 -1.69 5.19 -8.29
N PRO A 259 -1.98 6.50 -8.23
CA PRO A 259 -3.25 6.99 -7.70
C PRO A 259 -4.43 6.54 -8.56
N SER A 260 -5.61 6.38 -7.94
CA SER A 260 -6.86 6.21 -8.68
C SER A 260 -7.20 7.49 -9.45
N SER A 261 -7.98 7.33 -10.50
CA SER A 261 -8.50 8.44 -11.31
C SER A 261 -9.42 9.39 -10.51
N HIS A 262 -9.93 8.95 -9.36
CA HIS A 262 -10.81 9.73 -8.48
C HIS A 262 -10.13 10.05 -7.16
N ALA A 263 -10.17 11.33 -6.76
CA ALA A 263 -9.59 11.78 -5.50
C ALA A 263 -10.24 11.08 -4.29
N GLY A 264 -9.42 10.72 -3.30
CA GLY A 264 -9.88 10.05 -2.07
C GLY A 264 -10.15 8.55 -2.20
N MET A 265 -9.99 7.96 -3.39
CA MET A 265 -10.10 6.52 -3.58
C MET A 265 -8.77 5.80 -3.28
N PRO A 266 -8.79 4.49 -2.94
CA PRO A 266 -7.59 3.68 -2.82
C PRO A 266 -6.71 3.75 -4.09
N PRO A 267 -5.39 3.61 -3.97
CA PRO A 267 -4.51 3.60 -5.13
C PRO A 267 -4.83 2.42 -6.04
N LEU A 268 -4.71 2.65 -7.36
CA LEU A 268 -4.96 1.66 -8.40
C LEU A 268 -3.97 0.49 -8.32
N LEU A 269 -2.67 0.81 -8.16
CA LEU A 269 -1.58 -0.15 -7.97
C LEU A 269 -0.66 0.35 -6.86
N SER A 270 -0.02 -0.57 -6.15
CA SER A 270 1.17 -0.25 -5.33
C SER A 270 2.40 -0.93 -5.90
N LEU A 271 3.54 -0.28 -5.69
CA LEU A 271 4.85 -0.78 -6.02
C LEU A 271 5.66 -0.77 -4.74
N GLU A 272 6.03 -1.96 -4.27
CA GLU A 272 6.61 -2.20 -2.96
C GLU A 272 8.01 -2.78 -3.09
N PHE A 273 8.95 -2.28 -2.30
CA PHE A 273 10.34 -2.71 -2.28
C PHE A 273 10.89 -2.63 -0.86
N ASP A 274 12.12 -3.12 -0.68
CA ASP A 274 12.76 -3.22 0.63
C ASP A 274 12.73 -1.87 1.40
N THR A 275 12.15 -1.89 2.60
CA THR A 275 12.01 -0.73 3.48
C THR A 275 13.37 -0.23 3.96
N GLN A 276 14.36 -1.12 4.14
CA GLN A 276 15.71 -0.73 4.52
C GLN A 276 16.37 0.07 3.39
N ALA A 277 16.23 -0.40 2.14
CA ALA A 277 16.70 0.32 0.95
C ALA A 277 16.02 1.69 0.77
N ALA A 278 14.76 1.82 1.18
CA ALA A 278 14.00 3.06 1.14
C ALA A 278 14.41 4.10 2.20
N LEU A 279 14.88 3.64 3.36
CA LEU A 279 15.28 4.47 4.50
C LEU A 279 16.80 4.77 4.54
N ALA A 280 17.57 4.21 3.61
CA ALA A 280 19.00 4.42 3.55
C ALA A 280 19.38 5.91 3.37
N GLU A 281 20.42 6.35 4.07
CA GLU A 281 20.93 7.74 3.98
C GLU A 281 21.37 8.10 2.56
N ASN A 282 21.87 7.12 1.80
CA ASN A 282 22.27 7.29 0.41
C ASN A 282 21.45 6.39 -0.52
N LEU A 283 20.36 6.93 -1.05
CA LEU A 283 19.45 6.26 -1.98
C LEU A 283 20.12 5.80 -3.29
N GLU A 284 21.29 6.37 -3.64
CA GLU A 284 22.04 5.95 -4.82
C GLU A 284 22.92 4.72 -4.60
N GLN A 285 23.12 4.32 -3.34
CA GLN A 285 23.93 3.15 -2.97
C GLN A 285 23.07 1.95 -2.55
N SER A 286 21.80 2.17 -2.20
CA SER A 286 20.83 1.09 -1.97
C SER A 286 20.73 0.18 -3.19
N ALA A 287 20.74 -1.14 -2.97
CA ALA A 287 20.61 -2.14 -4.03
C ALA A 287 19.26 -2.85 -3.93
N ILE A 288 18.39 -2.61 -4.90
CA ILE A 288 17.08 -3.22 -5.03
C ILE A 288 17.15 -4.24 -6.17
N CYS A 289 17.01 -5.52 -5.84
CA CYS A 289 16.99 -6.60 -6.83
C CYS A 289 15.57 -6.96 -7.27
N GLU A 290 14.58 -6.69 -6.42
CA GLU A 290 13.19 -7.08 -6.60
C GLU A 290 12.24 -5.99 -6.14
N VAL A 291 11.13 -5.88 -6.86
CA VAL A 291 10.04 -4.96 -6.57
C VAL A 291 8.74 -5.71 -6.80
N LEU A 292 7.80 -5.55 -5.88
CA LEU A 292 6.47 -6.14 -5.94
C LEU A 292 5.47 -5.12 -6.50
N LEU A 293 4.87 -5.41 -7.65
CA LEU A 293 3.75 -4.66 -8.19
C LEU A 293 2.46 -5.34 -7.75
N CYS A 294 1.61 -4.63 -7.01
CA CYS A 294 0.43 -5.18 -6.35
C CYS A 294 -0.86 -4.55 -6.91
N LEU A 295 -1.90 -5.38 -7.03
CA LEU A 295 -3.27 -5.01 -7.32
C LEU A 295 -4.22 -5.66 -6.31
N ASP A 296 -5.04 -4.86 -5.66
CA ASP A 296 -6.12 -5.29 -4.78
C ASP A 296 -7.45 -5.30 -5.56
N VAL A 297 -7.82 -6.46 -6.11
CA VAL A 297 -8.85 -6.56 -7.15
C VAL A 297 -10.24 -6.11 -6.65
N PRO A 298 -10.75 -6.57 -5.50
CA PRO A 298 -12.09 -6.16 -5.03
C PRO A 298 -12.20 -4.68 -4.65
N GLN A 299 -11.07 -4.03 -4.33
CA GLN A 299 -11.02 -2.64 -3.89
C GLN A 299 -11.14 -1.63 -5.04
N ILE A 300 -10.91 -2.05 -6.28
CA ILE A 300 -10.84 -1.18 -7.46
C ILE A 300 -11.97 -1.50 -8.43
N SER A 301 -12.55 -0.46 -9.05
CA SER A 301 -13.60 -0.63 -10.04
C SER A 301 -13.07 -1.29 -11.31
N ALA A 302 -13.83 -2.26 -11.84
CA ALA A 302 -13.54 -2.88 -13.13
C ALA A 302 -13.48 -1.85 -14.29
N GLN A 303 -14.19 -0.72 -14.15
CA GLN A 303 -14.15 0.37 -15.14
C GLN A 303 -12.77 1.03 -15.27
N GLU A 304 -11.90 0.93 -14.25
CA GLU A 304 -10.53 1.43 -14.31
C GLU A 304 -9.60 0.50 -15.12
N GLN A 305 -10.08 -0.68 -15.55
CA GLN A 305 -9.30 -1.74 -16.19
C GLN A 305 -7.98 -2.03 -15.44
N PRO A 306 -8.05 -2.29 -14.12
CA PRO A 306 -6.86 -2.27 -13.26
C PRO A 306 -5.84 -3.36 -13.62
N PHE A 307 -6.30 -4.54 -14.04
CA PHE A 307 -5.42 -5.62 -14.43
C PHE A 307 -4.67 -5.32 -15.73
N ASP A 308 -5.35 -4.80 -16.75
CA ASP A 308 -4.70 -4.40 -18.01
C ASP A 308 -3.66 -3.29 -17.78
N ARG A 309 -3.99 -2.33 -16.89
CA ARG A 309 -3.04 -1.32 -16.43
C ARG A 309 -1.85 -1.93 -15.69
N MET A 310 -2.08 -2.90 -14.80
CA MET A 310 -1.02 -3.65 -14.12
C MET A 310 -0.09 -4.34 -15.11
N CYS A 311 -0.62 -5.04 -16.11
CA CYS A 311 0.17 -5.69 -17.16
C CYS A 311 1.00 -4.67 -17.96
N THR A 312 0.39 -3.56 -18.37
CA THR A 312 1.05 -2.49 -19.13
C THR A 312 2.21 -1.89 -18.33
N VAL A 313 1.95 -1.54 -17.07
CA VAL A 313 2.97 -1.00 -16.14
C VAL A 313 4.09 -2.02 -15.92
N ALA A 314 3.75 -3.29 -15.63
CA ALA A 314 4.75 -4.33 -15.41
C ALA A 314 5.67 -4.52 -16.62
N GLN A 315 5.11 -4.55 -17.84
CA GLN A 315 5.87 -4.69 -19.08
C GLN A 315 6.77 -3.48 -19.34
N ASN A 316 6.26 -2.26 -19.11
CA ASN A 316 7.04 -1.04 -19.30
C ASN A 316 8.19 -0.94 -18.30
N LEU A 317 7.91 -1.16 -17.00
CA LEU A 317 8.94 -1.18 -15.96
C LEU A 317 9.98 -2.27 -16.22
N SER A 318 9.55 -3.49 -16.57
CA SER A 318 10.45 -4.60 -16.93
C SER A 318 11.37 -4.23 -18.08
N LYS A 319 10.85 -3.56 -19.12
CA LYS A 319 11.66 -3.12 -20.26
C LYS A 319 12.64 -2.01 -19.91
N GLU A 320 12.18 -0.97 -19.22
CA GLU A 320 12.98 0.22 -18.88
C GLU A 320 14.08 -0.11 -17.86
N MET A 321 13.76 -0.95 -16.88
CA MET A 321 14.66 -1.31 -15.79
C MET A 321 15.49 -2.58 -16.07
N ASP A 322 15.34 -3.21 -17.24
CA ASP A 322 15.99 -4.48 -17.57
C ASP A 322 15.65 -5.59 -16.56
N GLY A 323 14.37 -5.65 -16.18
CA GLY A 323 13.80 -6.63 -15.26
C GLY A 323 13.09 -7.79 -15.97
N THR A 324 12.81 -8.85 -15.22
CA THR A 324 11.93 -9.96 -15.62
C THR A 324 10.72 -10.00 -14.70
N ILE A 325 9.55 -10.26 -15.28
CA ILE A 325 8.30 -10.44 -14.55
C ILE A 325 8.19 -11.91 -14.14
N ILE A 326 8.10 -12.16 -12.84
CA ILE A 326 7.97 -13.49 -12.25
C ILE A 326 6.81 -13.52 -11.23
N ASP A 327 6.33 -14.71 -10.92
CA ASP A 327 5.38 -14.95 -9.83
C ASP A 327 6.10 -15.05 -8.47
N GLY A 328 5.34 -15.26 -7.38
CA GLY A 328 5.90 -15.44 -6.04
C GLY A 328 6.77 -16.70 -5.87
N ASN A 329 6.69 -17.66 -6.79
CA ASN A 329 7.50 -18.87 -6.80
C ASN A 329 8.77 -18.73 -7.68
N GLY A 330 8.92 -17.58 -8.36
CA GLY A 330 10.04 -17.29 -9.24
C GLY A 330 9.87 -17.79 -10.68
N TYR A 331 8.69 -18.31 -11.05
CA TYR A 331 8.38 -18.66 -12.43
C TYR A 331 8.09 -17.42 -13.25
N ARG A 332 8.64 -17.39 -14.47
CA ARG A 332 8.40 -16.28 -15.39
C ARG A 332 6.94 -16.25 -15.82
N ILE A 333 6.33 -15.07 -15.76
CA ILE A 333 4.97 -14.85 -16.24
C ILE A 333 5.07 -14.38 -17.69
N ASP A 334 4.60 -15.22 -18.61
CA ASP A 334 4.54 -14.89 -20.03
C ASP A 334 3.18 -14.24 -20.41
N PRO A 335 3.05 -13.70 -21.64
CA PRO A 335 1.80 -13.06 -22.06
C PRO A 335 0.58 -13.98 -22.07
N VAL A 336 0.75 -15.30 -22.24
CA VAL A 336 -0.35 -16.27 -22.23
C VAL A 336 -0.85 -16.45 -20.80
N ALA A 337 0.06 -16.57 -19.83
CA ALA A 337 -0.27 -16.60 -18.41
C ALA A 337 -0.99 -15.30 -17.98
N MET A 338 -0.52 -14.12 -18.42
CA MET A 338 -1.20 -12.85 -18.16
C MET A 338 -2.64 -12.84 -18.68
N GLN A 339 -2.89 -13.35 -19.90
CA GLN A 339 -4.24 -13.44 -20.45
C GLN A 339 -5.15 -14.40 -19.66
N SER A 340 -4.61 -15.51 -19.15
CA SER A 340 -5.38 -16.43 -18.30
C SER A 340 -5.81 -15.74 -17.01
N ILE A 341 -4.86 -15.09 -16.32
CA ILE A 341 -5.14 -14.33 -15.08
C ILE A 341 -6.19 -13.25 -15.34
N GLY A 342 -6.11 -12.57 -16.49
CA GLY A 342 -7.09 -11.55 -16.87
C GLY A 342 -8.52 -12.08 -17.01
N LYS A 343 -8.69 -13.32 -17.49
CA LYS A 343 -10.01 -13.97 -17.53
C LYS A 343 -10.52 -14.29 -16.13
N ASP A 344 -9.66 -14.85 -15.28
CA ASP A 344 -10.01 -15.16 -13.89
C ASP A 344 -10.43 -13.90 -13.11
N VAL A 345 -9.75 -12.77 -13.35
CA VAL A 345 -10.12 -11.46 -12.78
C VAL A 345 -11.48 -10.99 -13.30
N GLN A 346 -11.77 -11.16 -14.59
CA GLN A 346 -13.05 -10.79 -15.16
C GLN A 346 -14.20 -11.64 -14.60
N ASP A 347 -13.98 -12.94 -14.44
CA ASP A 347 -14.93 -13.86 -13.83
C ASP A 347 -15.20 -13.50 -12.36
N LEU A 348 -14.15 -13.10 -11.62
CA LEU A 348 -14.29 -12.60 -10.26
C LEU A 348 -15.14 -11.32 -10.21
N TYR A 349 -14.94 -10.37 -11.12
CA TYR A 349 -15.79 -9.16 -11.15
C TYR A 349 -17.26 -9.48 -11.39
N LEU A 350 -17.56 -10.38 -12.30
CA LEU A 350 -18.94 -10.83 -12.56
C LEU A 350 -19.54 -11.52 -11.35
N LEU A 351 -18.77 -12.35 -10.66
CA LEU A 351 -19.19 -13.02 -9.43
C LEU A 351 -19.51 -12.01 -8.32
N LEU A 352 -18.63 -11.02 -8.11
CA LEU A 352 -18.82 -9.98 -7.11
C LEU A 352 -20.06 -9.11 -7.41
N GLU A 353 -20.25 -8.72 -8.67
CA GLU A 353 -21.44 -7.97 -9.10
C GLU A 353 -22.73 -8.77 -8.88
N HIS A 354 -22.74 -10.07 -9.18
CA HIS A 354 -23.90 -10.94 -8.96
C HIS A 354 -24.28 -11.11 -7.48
N ARG A 355 -23.36 -10.79 -6.56
CA ARG A 355 -23.58 -10.83 -5.10
C ARG A 355 -23.73 -9.44 -4.48
N ASP A 356 -24.03 -8.41 -5.29
CA ASP A 356 -24.17 -7.01 -4.87
C ASP A 356 -22.88 -6.38 -4.30
N PHE A 357 -21.73 -7.02 -4.52
CA PHE A 357 -20.41 -6.56 -4.10
C PHE A 357 -19.59 -6.03 -5.27
N THR A 358 -20.20 -5.25 -6.17
CA THR A 358 -19.52 -4.65 -7.33
C THR A 358 -18.17 -4.08 -6.91
N ALA A 359 -17.08 -4.53 -7.54
CA ALA A 359 -15.73 -4.17 -7.13
C ALA A 359 -15.53 -2.64 -7.15
N GLY A 360 -14.80 -2.13 -6.16
CA GLY A 360 -14.62 -0.69 -5.95
C GLY A 360 -15.83 0.06 -5.39
N SER A 361 -17.00 -0.58 -5.23
CA SER A 361 -18.13 0.01 -4.51
C SER A 361 -17.81 0.23 -3.03
N THR A 362 -18.60 1.07 -2.37
CA THR A 362 -18.47 1.30 -0.92
C THR A 362 -18.59 0.00 -0.13
N LEU A 363 -19.49 -0.91 -0.51
CA LEU A 363 -19.71 -2.20 0.16
C LEU A 363 -18.54 -3.15 -0.03
N ALA A 364 -18.10 -3.36 -1.27
CA ALA A 364 -16.95 -4.21 -1.57
C ALA A 364 -15.72 -3.72 -0.81
N ARG A 365 -15.44 -2.41 -0.85
CA ARG A 365 -14.28 -1.86 -0.15
C ARG A 365 -14.33 -2.00 1.36
N ARG A 366 -15.53 -1.98 1.95
CA ARG A 366 -15.72 -2.23 3.39
C ARG A 366 -15.52 -3.71 3.70
N LEU A 367 -16.08 -4.60 2.89
CA LEU A 367 -15.95 -6.05 3.09
C LEU A 367 -14.51 -6.55 2.92
N PHE A 368 -13.78 -6.04 1.92
CA PHE A 368 -12.40 -6.43 1.64
C PHE A 368 -11.35 -5.50 2.29
N SER A 369 -11.71 -4.75 3.34
CA SER A 369 -10.80 -3.81 4.03
C SER A 369 -9.88 -4.50 5.03
#